data_AF-M3FDN4-F1
#
_entry.id   AF-M3FDN4-F1
#
_cell.length_a   1.000
_cell.length_b   1.000
_cell.length_c   1.000
_cell.angle_alpha   90.00
_cell.angle_beta   90.00
_cell.angle_gamma   90.00
#
_symmetry.space_group_name_H-M   'P 1'
#
loop_
_entity.id
_entity.type
_entity.pdbx_description
1 polymer ?
#
loop_
_entity_poly.entity_id
_entity_poly.type
_entity_poly.pdbx_seq_one_letter_code
_entity_poly.pdbx_strand_id
1 'polypeptide(L)'
;MTREAVRQPAVPGRLQPGRTRRDREEVHAMQRTTMIQQEWWDLRAEATWGNTPAGQDVVALRAENDQLRRALAGRAVIDQARGMVMVLTPCRRGAARKLLVDVSRKCDARLPEVAAALVAAWEGKPLPAHMQRALRRTLRRFHAENQGCGSRQPGGSSR
;
A
#
# COMPACT_ATOMS: atom_id res chain seq x y z
N MET A 1 -66.26 19.10 -17.36
CA MET A 1 -65.19 19.75 -16.58
C MET A 1 -63.88 19.50 -17.30
N THR A 2 -63.64 20.21 -18.40
CA THR A 2 -62.83 21.45 -18.50
C THR A 2 -61.32 21.19 -18.42
N ARG A 3 -60.75 21.10 -19.64
CA ARG A 3 -59.39 21.48 -20.03
C ARG A 3 -58.99 22.81 -19.39
N GLU A 4 -57.76 22.91 -18.92
CA GLU A 4 -57.07 24.20 -18.81
C GLU A 4 -55.69 24.10 -19.46
N ALA A 5 -55.43 25.10 -20.29
CA ALA A 5 -54.34 25.18 -21.24
C ALA A 5 -53.15 25.90 -20.61
N VAL A 6 -51.95 25.34 -20.76
CA VAL A 6 -50.71 26.10 -20.56
C VAL A 6 -50.16 26.48 -21.92
N ARG A 7 -50.37 27.76 -22.22
CA ARG A 7 -49.88 28.54 -23.35
C ARG A 7 -48.36 28.69 -23.22
N GLN A 8 -47.60 28.34 -24.25
CA GLN A 8 -46.21 28.78 -24.39
C GLN A 8 -46.04 29.70 -25.61
N PRO A 9 -45.15 30.71 -25.52
CA PRO A 9 -45.13 31.87 -26.40
C PRO A 9 -44.40 31.63 -27.72
N ALA A 10 -44.86 32.35 -28.74
CA ALA A 10 -44.20 32.52 -30.02
C ALA A 10 -42.85 33.24 -29.85
N VAL A 11 -41.82 32.73 -30.55
CA VAL A 11 -40.55 33.46 -30.79
C VAL A 11 -40.37 33.56 -32.31
N PRO A 12 -40.03 34.76 -32.84
CA PRO A 12 -40.23 35.10 -34.25
C PRO A 12 -39.05 34.73 -35.15
N GLY A 13 -39.39 34.51 -36.42
CA GLY A 13 -38.58 34.71 -37.64
C GLY A 13 -37.06 34.56 -37.56
N ARG A 14 -36.54 33.42 -38.00
CA ARG A 14 -35.17 33.37 -38.54
C ARG A 14 -35.16 33.95 -39.95
N LEU A 15 -34.73 35.20 -40.06
CA LEU A 15 -34.11 35.73 -41.27
C LEU A 15 -32.76 35.00 -41.44
N GLN A 16 -32.58 34.24 -42.52
CA GLN A 16 -31.26 33.72 -42.88
C GLN A 16 -30.49 34.78 -43.68
N PRO A 17 -29.27 35.16 -43.28
CA PRO A 17 -28.31 35.74 -44.21
C PRO A 17 -27.43 34.64 -44.80
N GLY A 18 -27.18 34.73 -46.10
CA GLY A 18 -26.48 33.73 -46.90
C GLY A 18 -25.08 33.43 -46.38
N ARG A 19 -24.78 32.12 -46.22
CA ARG A 19 -23.39 31.65 -46.10
C ARG A 19 -22.71 31.89 -47.42
N THR A 20 -21.64 32.66 -47.40
CA THR A 20 -20.82 32.86 -48.59
C THR A 20 -19.99 31.60 -48.87
N ARG A 21 -19.56 31.42 -50.11
CA ARG A 21 -18.74 30.29 -50.56
C ARG A 21 -17.45 30.12 -49.72
N ARG A 22 -16.95 31.22 -49.15
CA ARG A 22 -15.76 31.28 -48.28
C ARG A 22 -15.97 30.54 -46.94
N ASP A 23 -17.16 30.63 -46.36
CA ASP A 23 -17.50 29.96 -45.09
C ASP A 23 -17.57 28.43 -45.24
N ARG A 24 -17.86 27.91 -46.45
CA ARG A 24 -17.86 26.46 -46.71
C ARG A 24 -16.45 25.89 -46.84
N GLU A 25 -15.51 26.67 -47.35
CA GLU A 25 -14.11 26.24 -47.53
C GLU A 25 -13.35 26.24 -46.20
N GLU A 26 -13.60 27.19 -45.32
CA GLU A 26 -12.99 27.23 -43.98
C GLU A 26 -13.47 26.10 -43.07
N VAL A 27 -14.76 25.73 -43.11
CA VAL A 27 -15.29 24.60 -42.33
C VAL A 27 -14.70 23.27 -42.83
N HIS A 28 -14.51 23.11 -44.14
CA HIS A 28 -13.86 21.91 -44.70
C HIS A 28 -12.34 21.88 -44.46
N ALA A 29 -11.66 23.04 -44.42
CA ALA A 29 -10.24 23.12 -44.06
C ALA A 29 -10.00 22.85 -42.57
N MET A 30 -10.90 23.35 -41.70
CA MET A 30 -10.89 23.08 -40.25
C MET A 30 -11.08 21.58 -39.97
N GLN A 31 -11.99 20.92 -40.69
CA GLN A 31 -12.27 19.48 -40.53
C GLN A 31 -11.12 18.58 -41.01
N ARG A 32 -10.37 18.98 -42.06
CA ARG A 32 -9.19 18.23 -42.53
C ARG A 32 -8.06 18.24 -41.51
N THR A 33 -7.85 19.34 -40.79
CA THR A 33 -6.80 19.46 -39.78
C THR A 33 -7.12 18.67 -38.50
N THR A 34 -8.40 18.54 -38.14
CA THR A 34 -8.81 17.79 -36.93
C THR A 34 -8.75 16.27 -37.11
N MET A 35 -8.90 15.75 -38.33
CA MET A 35 -8.75 14.30 -38.60
C MET A 35 -7.29 13.85 -38.46
N ILE A 36 -6.34 14.68 -38.91
CA ILE A 36 -4.91 14.37 -38.83
C ILE A 36 -4.44 14.22 -37.38
N GLN A 37 -5.06 14.90 -36.41
CA GLN A 37 -4.67 14.77 -35.00
C GLN A 37 -5.16 13.46 -34.36
N GLN A 38 -6.37 12.99 -34.68
CA GLN A 38 -6.92 11.74 -34.12
C GLN A 38 -6.22 10.51 -34.73
N GLU A 39 -6.02 10.50 -36.05
CA GLU A 39 -5.28 9.45 -36.75
C GLU A 39 -3.85 9.29 -36.21
N TRP A 40 -3.22 10.41 -35.77
CA TRP A 40 -1.87 10.39 -35.20
C TRP A 40 -1.78 9.71 -33.82
N TRP A 41 -2.86 9.74 -33.02
CA TRP A 41 -2.91 9.05 -31.73
C TRP A 41 -3.13 7.54 -31.91
N ASP A 42 -3.96 7.14 -32.88
CA ASP A 42 -4.25 5.74 -33.16
C ASP A 42 -3.03 5.03 -33.78
N LEU A 43 -2.37 5.66 -34.76
CA LEU A 43 -1.14 5.13 -35.38
C LEU A 43 0.01 5.00 -34.37
N ARG A 44 0.11 5.94 -33.42
CA ARG A 44 1.13 5.88 -32.37
C ARG A 44 0.78 4.85 -31.28
N ALA A 45 -0.49 4.66 -30.95
CA ALA A 45 -0.94 3.61 -30.03
C ALA A 45 -0.66 2.21 -30.60
N GLU A 46 -0.88 2.00 -31.90
CA GLU A 46 -0.60 0.73 -32.57
C GLU A 46 0.90 0.43 -32.67
N ALA A 47 1.73 1.44 -32.97
CA ALA A 47 3.19 1.27 -33.06
C ALA A 47 3.86 1.01 -31.70
N THR A 48 3.29 1.52 -30.60
CA THR A 48 3.91 1.42 -29.26
C THR A 48 3.54 0.10 -28.56
N TRP A 49 2.42 -0.54 -28.91
CA TRP A 49 1.96 -1.78 -28.26
C TRP A 49 2.23 -3.05 -29.09
N GLY A 50 2.65 -2.89 -30.35
CA GLY A 50 2.82 -3.99 -31.30
C GLY A 50 4.14 -4.78 -31.24
N ASN A 51 5.11 -4.43 -30.38
CA ASN A 51 6.42 -5.11 -30.45
C ASN A 51 7.17 -5.38 -29.13
N THR A 52 6.50 -5.25 -27.98
CA THR A 52 6.94 -5.94 -26.75
C THR A 52 5.92 -7.05 -26.51
N PRO A 53 6.31 -8.31 -26.28
CA PRO A 53 5.34 -9.34 -25.98
C PRO A 53 4.67 -8.98 -24.65
N ALA A 54 3.53 -8.27 -24.70
CA ALA A 54 2.83 -7.73 -23.54
C ALA A 54 2.53 -8.81 -22.48
N GLY A 55 2.47 -10.09 -22.89
CA GLY A 55 2.40 -11.23 -21.99
C GLY A 55 3.64 -11.43 -21.08
N GLN A 56 4.86 -11.18 -21.57
CA GLN A 56 6.10 -11.31 -20.78
C GLN A 56 6.20 -10.22 -19.71
N ASP A 57 5.86 -8.98 -20.05
CA ASP A 57 5.82 -7.87 -19.09
C ASP A 57 4.77 -8.08 -18.01
N VAL A 58 3.58 -8.57 -18.38
CA VAL A 58 2.53 -8.90 -17.41
C VAL A 58 2.96 -10.04 -16.47
N VAL A 59 3.68 -11.05 -16.95
CA VAL A 59 4.22 -12.12 -16.09
C VAL A 59 5.30 -11.59 -15.15
N ALA A 60 6.23 -10.78 -15.64
CA ALA A 60 7.29 -10.17 -14.82
C ALA A 60 6.71 -9.26 -13.72
N LEU A 61 5.75 -8.40 -14.08
CA LEU A 61 5.07 -7.52 -13.13
C LEU A 61 4.25 -8.30 -12.09
N ARG A 62 3.61 -9.42 -12.46
CA ARG A 62 2.93 -10.29 -11.50
C ARG A 62 3.92 -10.93 -10.52
N ALA A 63 5.05 -11.42 -11.02
CA ALA A 63 6.09 -12.01 -10.17
C ALA A 63 6.68 -10.98 -9.18
N GLU A 64 6.94 -9.76 -9.63
CA GLU A 64 7.38 -8.65 -8.79
C GLU A 64 6.32 -8.26 -7.76
N ASN A 65 5.05 -8.14 -8.17
CA ASN A 65 3.95 -7.84 -7.26
C ASN A 65 3.82 -8.90 -6.16
N ASP A 66 3.95 -10.19 -6.51
CA ASP A 66 3.91 -11.29 -5.56
C ASP A 66 5.13 -11.27 -4.62
N GLN A 67 6.31 -10.92 -5.12
CA GLN A 67 7.49 -10.74 -4.27
C GLN A 67 7.28 -9.60 -3.27
N LEU A 68 6.77 -8.45 -3.71
CA LEU A 68 6.47 -7.31 -2.87
C LEU A 68 5.38 -7.64 -1.85
N ARG A 69 4.32 -8.34 -2.24
CA ARG A 69 3.28 -8.83 -1.32
C ARG A 69 3.86 -9.74 -0.25
N ARG A 70 4.71 -10.69 -0.62
CA ARG A 70 5.41 -11.55 0.35
C ARG A 70 6.30 -10.74 1.30
N ALA A 71 7.05 -9.76 0.78
CA ALA A 71 7.89 -8.88 1.59
C ALA A 71 7.07 -8.03 2.56
N LEU A 72 5.94 -7.47 2.11
CA LEU A 72 5.02 -6.68 2.93
C LEU A 72 4.31 -7.51 3.98
N ALA A 73 3.84 -8.72 3.63
CA ALA A 73 3.22 -9.64 4.58
C ALA A 73 4.19 -10.03 5.70
N GLY A 74 5.46 -10.31 5.35
CA GLY A 74 6.52 -10.54 6.33
C GLY A 74 6.78 -9.33 7.24
N ARG A 75 6.73 -8.10 6.69
CA ARG A 75 6.90 -6.89 7.48
C ARG A 75 5.74 -6.62 8.42
N ALA A 76 4.49 -6.83 7.97
CA ALA A 76 3.29 -6.65 8.76
C ALA A 76 3.26 -7.60 9.96
N VAL A 77 3.55 -8.89 9.77
CA VAL A 77 3.55 -9.87 10.88
C VAL A 77 4.64 -9.56 11.90
N ILE A 78 5.82 -9.09 11.45
CA ILE A 78 6.89 -8.66 12.35
C ILE A 78 6.48 -7.42 13.14
N ASP A 79 5.82 -6.46 12.51
CA ASP A 79 5.34 -5.25 13.20
C ASP A 79 4.24 -5.56 14.23
N GLN A 80 3.33 -6.50 13.93
CA GLN A 80 2.33 -6.98 14.89
C GLN A 80 2.99 -7.67 16.08
N ALA A 81 3.92 -8.60 15.83
CA ALA A 81 4.67 -9.29 16.88
C ALA A 81 5.46 -8.31 17.77
N ARG A 82 6.02 -7.24 17.19
CA ARG A 82 6.68 -6.17 17.97
C ARG A 82 5.70 -5.50 18.93
N GLY A 83 4.49 -5.16 18.46
CA GLY A 83 3.44 -4.61 19.31
C GLY A 83 3.09 -5.52 20.48
N MET A 84 2.93 -6.82 20.23
CA MET A 84 2.67 -7.82 21.27
C MET A 84 3.81 -7.90 22.31
N VAL A 85 5.07 -7.89 21.86
CA VAL A 85 6.23 -7.85 22.77
C VAL A 85 6.23 -6.59 23.63
N MET A 86 5.87 -5.43 23.06
CA MET A 86 5.77 -4.17 23.80
C MET A 86 4.68 -4.22 24.88
N VAL A 87 3.59 -4.96 24.66
CA VAL A 87 2.54 -5.19 25.66
C VAL A 87 3.04 -6.12 26.77
N LEU A 88 3.68 -7.24 26.41
CA LEU A 88 4.21 -8.20 27.39
C LEU A 88 5.35 -7.64 28.24
N THR A 89 6.12 -6.72 27.67
CA THR A 89 7.32 -6.18 28.27
C THR A 89 7.43 -4.73 27.86
N PRO A 90 7.00 -3.78 28.73
CA PRO A 90 7.02 -2.36 28.41
C PRO A 90 8.40 -1.92 27.96
N CYS A 91 8.56 -1.72 26.65
CA CYS A 91 9.83 -1.37 26.03
C CYS A 91 9.61 -0.54 24.76
N ARG A 92 10.65 0.17 24.33
CA ARG A 92 10.60 0.96 23.09
C ARG A 92 10.54 0.04 21.87
N ARG A 93 9.96 0.55 20.77
CA ARG A 93 9.78 -0.18 19.51
C ARG A 93 11.06 -0.81 18.94
N GLY A 94 12.22 -0.19 19.16
CA GLY A 94 13.53 -0.72 18.75
C GLY A 94 13.99 -1.90 19.61
N ALA A 95 13.78 -1.82 20.93
CA ALA A 95 14.10 -2.91 21.85
C ALA A 95 13.25 -4.15 21.57
N ALA A 96 11.95 -3.99 21.30
CA ALA A 96 11.06 -5.08 20.90
C ALA A 96 11.55 -5.82 19.64
N ARG A 97 12.01 -5.07 18.63
CA ARG A 97 12.59 -5.68 17.41
C ARG A 97 13.87 -6.45 17.71
N LYS A 98 14.77 -5.87 18.52
CA LYS A 98 16.01 -6.53 18.93
C LYS A 98 15.72 -7.82 19.69
N LEU A 99 14.74 -7.81 20.59
CA LEU A 99 14.26 -8.99 21.31
C LEU A 99 13.81 -10.10 20.37
N LEU A 100 12.99 -9.80 19.36
CA LEU A 100 12.55 -10.80 18.38
C LEU A 100 13.70 -11.37 17.55
N VAL A 101 14.66 -10.53 17.13
CA VAL A 101 15.88 -10.98 16.44
C VAL A 101 16.74 -11.89 17.33
N ASP A 102 16.88 -11.54 18.61
CA ASP A 102 17.62 -12.36 19.57
C ASP A 102 16.93 -13.72 19.80
N VAL A 103 15.61 -13.76 19.81
CA VAL A 103 14.85 -15.02 19.88
C VAL A 103 15.07 -15.84 18.60
N SER A 104 14.94 -15.23 17.42
CA SER A 104 15.09 -15.93 16.14
C SER A 104 16.47 -16.56 15.98
N ARG A 105 17.53 -15.85 16.37
CA ARG A 105 18.90 -16.38 16.39
C ARG A 105 19.05 -17.55 17.38
N LYS A 106 18.45 -17.46 18.57
CA LYS A 106 18.57 -18.51 19.61
C LYS A 106 17.78 -19.78 19.28
N CYS A 107 16.72 -19.67 18.49
CA CYS A 107 15.93 -20.82 18.06
C CYS A 107 16.22 -21.24 16.61
N ASP A 108 17.25 -20.66 15.99
CA ASP A 108 17.67 -20.89 14.60
C ASP A 108 16.50 -20.89 13.61
N ALA A 109 15.63 -19.88 13.74
CA ALA A 109 14.43 -19.74 12.92
C ALA A 109 14.42 -18.37 12.23
N ARG A 110 13.69 -18.27 11.13
CA ARG A 110 13.56 -16.99 10.43
C ARG A 110 12.70 -16.04 11.25
N LEU A 111 13.06 -14.76 11.28
CA LEU A 111 12.32 -13.75 12.05
C LEU A 111 10.81 -13.70 11.70
N PRO A 112 10.38 -13.79 10.42
CA PRO A 112 8.96 -13.87 10.08
C PRO A 112 8.25 -15.11 10.69
N GLU A 113 8.93 -16.24 10.80
CA GLU A 113 8.36 -17.48 11.37
C GLU A 113 8.16 -17.33 12.88
N VAL A 114 9.14 -16.77 13.57
CA VAL A 114 9.04 -16.47 15.01
C VAL A 114 7.92 -15.46 15.26
N ALA A 115 7.81 -14.42 14.42
CA ALA A 115 6.75 -13.44 14.52
C ALA A 115 5.36 -14.07 14.30
N ALA A 116 5.20 -14.88 13.25
CA ALA A 116 3.96 -15.59 12.99
C ALA A 116 3.59 -16.55 14.12
N ALA A 117 4.55 -17.30 14.65
CA ALA A 117 4.34 -18.21 15.78
C ALA A 117 3.93 -17.46 17.06
N LEU A 118 4.49 -16.27 17.31
CA LEU A 118 4.10 -15.43 18.43
C LEU A 118 2.68 -14.87 18.27
N VAL A 119 2.32 -14.41 17.06
CA VAL A 119 0.95 -13.95 16.75
C VAL A 119 -0.05 -15.08 16.92
N ALA A 120 0.25 -16.25 16.36
CA ALA A 120 -0.56 -17.46 16.55
C ALA A 120 -0.70 -17.85 18.03
N ALA A 121 0.36 -17.69 18.82
CA ALA A 121 0.32 -17.96 20.25
C ALA A 121 -0.56 -16.98 21.02
N TRP A 122 -0.61 -15.72 20.58
CA TRP A 122 -1.54 -14.73 21.11
C TRP A 122 -3.00 -15.08 20.82
N GLU A 123 -3.25 -15.77 19.72
CA GLU A 123 -4.57 -16.30 19.32
C GLU A 123 -4.91 -17.65 19.98
N GLY A 124 -4.10 -18.11 20.94
CA GLY A 124 -4.35 -19.34 21.71
C GLY A 124 -3.72 -20.62 21.15
N LYS A 125 -2.93 -20.54 20.06
CA LYS A 125 -2.17 -21.71 19.57
C LYS A 125 -0.93 -21.96 20.45
N PRO A 126 -0.50 -23.21 20.64
CA PRO A 126 0.72 -23.46 21.41
C PRO A 126 1.95 -22.96 20.64
N LEU A 127 2.82 -22.21 21.33
CA LEU A 127 4.11 -21.82 20.79
C LEU A 127 5.06 -23.03 20.78
N PRO A 128 5.80 -23.31 19.68
CA PRO A 128 6.77 -24.40 19.64
C PRO A 128 7.77 -24.35 20.80
N ALA A 129 8.04 -25.50 21.43
CA ALA A 129 8.80 -25.54 22.70
C ALA A 129 10.19 -24.89 22.61
N HIS A 130 10.89 -25.04 21.48
CA HIS A 130 12.20 -24.41 21.25
C HIS A 130 12.10 -22.87 21.19
N MET A 131 11.08 -22.33 20.50
CA MET A 131 10.79 -20.90 20.47
C MET A 131 10.36 -20.36 21.84
N GLN A 132 9.53 -21.11 22.58
CA GLN A 132 9.11 -20.73 23.93
C GLN A 132 10.29 -20.64 24.89
N ARG A 133 11.23 -21.59 24.84
CA ARG A 133 12.46 -21.54 25.63
C ARG A 133 13.33 -20.34 25.26
N ALA A 134 13.50 -20.07 23.97
CA ALA A 134 14.27 -18.93 23.48
C ALA A 134 13.66 -17.60 23.93
N LEU A 135 12.33 -17.44 23.80
CA LEU A 135 11.59 -16.26 24.23
C LEU A 135 11.75 -16.01 25.74
N ARG A 136 11.51 -17.02 26.56
CA ARG A 136 11.68 -16.92 28.03
C ARG A 136 13.10 -16.51 28.42
N ARG A 137 14.13 -17.10 27.79
CA ARG A 137 15.54 -16.77 28.06
C ARG A 137 15.86 -15.32 27.69
N THR A 138 15.40 -14.85 26.54
CA THR A 138 15.68 -13.49 26.09
C THR A 138 14.95 -12.44 26.92
N LEU A 139 13.68 -12.69 27.30
CA LEU A 139 12.93 -11.80 28.19
C LEU A 139 13.58 -11.69 29.57
N ARG A 140 13.97 -12.82 30.18
CA ARG A 140 14.68 -12.81 31.47
C ARG A 140 15.95 -11.97 31.42
N ARG A 141 16.76 -12.14 30.38
CA ARG A 141 17.98 -11.33 30.17
C ARG A 141 17.65 -9.85 30.04
N PHE A 142 16.66 -9.51 29.22
CA PHE A 142 16.23 -8.12 29.01
C PHE A 142 15.78 -7.45 30.32
N HIS A 143 15.04 -8.17 31.16
CA HIS A 143 14.64 -7.64 32.48
C HIS A 143 15.83 -7.48 33.42
N ALA A 144 16.77 -8.42 33.47
CA ALA A 144 17.97 -8.31 34.30
C ALA A 144 18.83 -7.10 33.89
N GLU A 145 19.02 -6.87 32.58
CA GLU A 145 19.74 -5.72 32.04
C GLU A 145 19.07 -4.39 32.43
N ASN A 146 17.74 -4.32 32.40
CA ASN A 146 17.02 -3.09 32.78
C ASN A 146 16.93 -2.87 34.30
N GLN A 147 16.90 -3.94 35.11
CA GLN A 147 16.85 -3.84 36.57
C GLN A 147 18.20 -3.44 37.17
N GLY A 148 19.32 -3.87 36.58
CA GLY A 148 20.67 -3.52 37.04
C GLY A 148 21.03 -2.03 36.92
N CYS A 149 20.34 -1.26 36.06
CA CYS A 149 20.45 0.20 35.99
C CYS A 149 19.61 0.92 37.04
N GLY A 150 18.53 0.32 37.54
CA GLY A 150 17.65 0.93 38.55
C GLY A 150 18.14 0.79 39.99
N SER A 151 19.02 -0.18 40.27
CA SER A 151 19.47 -0.49 41.64
C SER A 151 20.74 0.25 42.08
N ARG A 152 21.24 1.23 41.30
CA ARG A 152 22.46 2.00 41.60
C ARG A 152 22.16 3.49 41.85
N GLN A 153 21.17 3.78 42.70
CA GLN A 153 20.99 5.11 43.30
C GLN A 153 21.26 5.03 44.81
N PRO A 154 22.50 5.23 45.27
CA PRO A 154 22.76 5.57 46.66
C PRO A 154 22.50 7.07 46.86
N GLY A 155 21.55 7.36 47.75
CA GLY A 155 21.26 8.62 48.44
C GLY A 155 21.86 9.93 47.91
N GLY A 156 21.00 10.77 47.32
CA GLY A 156 21.19 12.22 47.39
C GLY A 156 20.93 12.68 48.82
N SER A 157 22.01 13.05 49.50
CA SER A 157 22.09 13.51 50.88
C SER A 157 21.07 14.61 51.21
N SER A 158 20.45 14.48 52.38
CA SER A 158 19.87 15.61 53.13
C SER A 158 20.87 16.76 53.21
N ARG A 159 20.38 17.98 52.95
CA ARG A 159 20.75 19.21 53.66
C ARG A 159 19.65 20.25 53.48
#